data_AF-A0AAW9LHY5-F1
#
_entry.id   AF-A0AAW9LHY5-F1
#
_cell.length_a   1.000
_cell.length_b   1.000
_cell.length_c   1.000
_cell.angle_alpha   90.00
_cell.angle_beta   90.00
_cell.angle_gamma   90.00
#
_symmetry.space_group_name_H-M   'P 1'
#
loop_
_entity.id
_entity.type
_entity.pdbx_description
1 polymer ?
#
loop_
_entity_poly.entity_id
_entity_poly.type
_entity_poly.pdbx_seq_one_letter_code
_entity_poly.pdbx_strand_id
1 'polypeptide(L)' 'MTHETSDTLQYPVEHCATCDETIDVNEWHVAATDCSSDGETAILSFCCKECRDRWKQE' A
#
# COMPACT_ATOMS: atom_id res chain seq x y z
N MET A 1 8.39 39.39 2.93
CA MET A 1 8.05 38.40 1.89
C MET A 1 7.89 37.07 2.62
N THR A 2 6.66 36.72 2.96
CA THR A 2 6.34 35.46 3.62
C THR A 2 6.48 34.35 2.59
N HIS A 3 7.48 33.48 2.75
CA HIS A 3 7.52 32.22 2.01
C HIS A 3 6.43 31.33 2.63
N GLU A 4 5.23 31.39 2.06
CA GLU A 4 4.23 30.36 2.22
C GLU A 4 4.71 29.17 1.40
N THR A 5 5.55 28.33 1.99
CA THR A 5 5.84 27.01 1.42
C THR A 5 4.56 26.21 1.50
N SER A 6 3.84 26.15 0.38
CA SER A 6 2.85 25.12 0.09
C SER A 6 3.55 23.77 0.13
N ASP A 7 3.76 23.25 1.34
CA ASP A 7 4.18 21.87 1.57
C ASP A 7 2.92 21.03 1.40
N THR A 8 2.54 20.80 0.14
CA THR A 8 1.66 19.67 -0.18
C THR A 8 2.50 18.45 0.17
N LEU A 9 2.37 17.96 1.41
CA LEU A 9 2.83 16.64 1.81
C LEU A 9 2.16 15.65 0.86
N GLN A 10 2.83 15.38 -0.25
CA GLN A 10 2.43 14.35 -1.19
C GLN A 10 2.84 13.04 -0.54
N TYR A 11 2.05 12.62 0.45
CA TYR A 11 2.18 11.31 1.05
C TYR A 11 2.09 10.28 -0.07
N PRO A 12 3.04 9.32 -0.14
CA PRO A 12 2.93 8.27 -1.14
C PRO A 12 1.60 7.57 -0.91
N VAL A 13 0.74 7.53 -1.92
CA VAL A 13 -0.47 6.71 -1.87
C VAL A 13 -0.10 5.31 -2.31
N GLU A 14 -0.55 4.31 -1.57
CA GLU A 14 -0.43 2.91 -2.00
C GLU A 14 -1.77 2.42 -2.54
N HIS A 15 -1.75 1.31 -3.26
CA HIS A 15 -2.94 0.68 -3.80
C HIS A 15 -3.09 -0.72 -3.23
N CYS A 16 -4.33 -1.11 -2.94
CA CYS A 16 -4.60 -2.48 -2.50
C CYS A 16 -4.24 -3.48 -3.60
N ALA A 17 -3.36 -4.43 -3.30
CA ALA A 17 -2.94 -5.44 -4.26
C ALA A 17 -4.09 -6.36 -4.77
N THR A 18 -5.26 -6.34 -4.14
CA THR A 18 -6.43 -7.15 -4.55
C THR A 18 -7.48 -6.36 -5.31
N CYS A 19 -7.83 -5.15 -4.84
CA CYS A 19 -8.96 -4.38 -5.38
C CYS A 19 -8.58 -3.01 -5.97
N ASP A 20 -7.29 -2.66 -5.95
CA ASP A 20 -6.73 -1.40 -6.46
C ASP A 20 -7.19 -0.12 -5.72
N GLU A 21 -7.98 -0.27 -4.66
CA GLU A 21 -8.42 0.84 -3.82
C GLU A 21 -7.23 1.60 -3.21
N THR A 22 -7.36 2.92 -3.14
CA THR A 22 -6.30 3.79 -2.60
C THR A 22 -6.18 3.57 -1.09
N ILE A 23 -4.94 3.40 -0.63
CA ILE A 23 -4.57 3.17 0.77
C ILE A 23 -3.83 4.41 1.29
N ASP A 24 -4.28 4.91 2.45
CA ASP A 24 -3.59 5.99 3.16
C ASP A 24 -2.41 5.41 3.94
N VAL A 25 -1.19 5.70 3.49
CA VAL A 25 0.04 5.18 4.13
C VAL A 25 0.29 5.72 5.54
N ASN A 26 -0.43 6.76 5.98
CA ASN A 26 -0.32 7.26 7.34
C ASN A 26 -1.20 6.46 8.31
N GLU A 27 -2.11 5.64 7.80
CA GLU A 27 -2.93 4.73 8.59
C GLU A 27 -2.34 3.32 8.61
N TRP A 28 -2.69 2.56 9.66
CA TRP A 28 -2.24 1.18 9.78
C TRP A 28 -3.05 0.27 8.86
N HIS A 29 -2.39 -0.37 7.89
CA HIS A 29 -3.00 -1.30 6.95
C HIS A 29 -2.43 -2.72 7.05
N VAL A 30 -3.21 -3.70 6.57
CA VAL A 30 -2.76 -5.09 6.53
C VAL A 30 -1.79 -5.24 5.37
N ALA A 31 -0.65 -5.90 5.60
CA ALA A 31 0.33 -6.17 4.56
C ALA A 31 0.64 -7.68 4.43
N ALA A 32 1.16 -8.10 3.28
CA ALA A 32 1.71 -9.43 3.04
C ALA A 32 2.99 -9.35 2.21
N THR A 33 3.86 -10.34 2.36
CA THR A 33 5.06 -10.48 1.54
C THR A 33 4.80 -11.48 0.42
N ASP A 34 5.08 -11.09 -0.81
CA ASP A 34 5.18 -11.99 -1.96
C ASP A 34 6.64 -12.29 -2.26
N CYS A 35 6.95 -13.58 -2.46
CA CYS A 35 8.28 -14.02 -2.85
C CYS A 35 8.18 -14.62 -4.26
N SER A 36 8.68 -13.88 -5.24
CA SER A 36 8.74 -14.33 -6.62
C SER A 36 9.74 -15.48 -6.78
N SER A 37 9.57 -16.30 -7.82
CA SER A 37 10.42 -17.48 -8.08
C SER A 37 11.89 -17.12 -8.31
N ASP A 38 12.16 -15.89 -8.75
CA ASP A 38 13.50 -15.31 -8.95
C ASP A 38 14.15 -14.83 -7.64
N GLY A 39 13.49 -14.99 -6.50
CA GLY A 39 13.99 -14.61 -5.18
C GLY A 39 13.72 -13.13 -4.81
N GLU A 40 13.00 -12.40 -5.66
CA GLU A 40 12.55 -11.04 -5.34
C GLU A 40 11.44 -11.08 -4.29
N THR A 41 11.52 -10.19 -3.30
CA THR A 41 10.49 -10.04 -2.26
C THR A 41 9.78 -8.71 -2.43
N ALA A 42 8.46 -8.74 -2.60
CA ALA A 42 7.61 -7.55 -2.62
C ALA A 42 6.76 -7.49 -1.34
N ILE A 43 6.57 -6.29 -0.80
CA ILE A 43 5.59 -6.04 0.27
C ILE A 43 4.35 -5.48 -0.40
N LEU A 44 3.21 -6.13 -0.16
CA LEU A 44 1.91 -5.77 -0.71
C LEU A 44 1.02 -5.24 0.41
N SER A 45 0.40 -4.08 0.17
CA SER A 45 -0.55 -3.44 1.09
C SER A 45 -1.99 -3.78 0.72
N PHE A 46 -2.86 -3.88 1.73
CA PHE A 46 -4.26 -4.24 1.57
C PHE A 46 -5.17 -3.33 2.40
N CYS A 47 -6.26 -2.87 1.78
CA CYS A 47 -7.23 -2.00 2.46
C CYS A 47 -7.92 -2.72 3.64
N CYS A 48 -8.06 -4.04 3.57
CA CYS A 48 -8.66 -4.85 4.62
C CYS A 48 -8.12 -6.28 4.66
N LYS A 49 -8.43 -6.98 5.76
CA LYS A 49 -8.06 -8.39 5.96
C LYS A 49 -8.65 -9.30 4.88
N GLU A 50 -9.88 -9.04 4.44
CA GLU A 50 -10.58 -9.86 3.44
C GLU A 50 -9.86 -9.83 2.08
N CYS A 51 -9.39 -8.66 1.64
CA CYS A 51 -8.58 -8.55 0.42
C CYS A 51 -7.30 -9.36 0.52
N ARG A 52 -6.57 -9.25 1.64
CA ARG A 52 -5.35 -10.04 1.89
C ARG A 52 -5.63 -11.55 1.91
N ASP A 53 -6.75 -11.97 2.52
CA ASP A 53 -7.15 -13.39 2.57
C ASP A 53 -7.54 -13.91 1.17
N ARG A 54 -8.19 -13.09 0.34
CA ARG A 54 -8.52 -13.44 -1.05
C ARG A 54 -7.27 -13.59 -1.90
N TRP A 55 -6.35 -12.62 -1.83
CA TRP A 55 -5.09 -12.66 -2.56
C TRP A 55 -4.26 -13.91 -2.25
N LYS A 56 -4.23 -14.36 -0.98
CA LYS A 56 -3.52 -15.60 -0.59
C LYS A 56 -4.14 -16.90 -1.12
N GLN A 57 -5.39 -16.87 -1.59
CA GLN A 57 -6.10 -18.03 -2.11
C GLN A 57 -5.99 -18.17 -3.64
N GLU A 58 -5.44 -17.15 -4.31
CA GLU A 58 -5.13 -17.14 -5.74
C GLU A 58 -3.75 -17.79 -5.99
#